data_AF-A0A7K2B2N9-F1
#
_entry.id   AF-A0A7K2B2N9-F1
#
_cell.length_a   1.000
_cell.length_b   1.000
_cell.length_c   1.000
_cell.angle_alpha   90.00
_cell.angle_beta   90.00
_cell.angle_gamma   90.00
#
_symmetry.space_group_name_H-M   'P 1'
#
loop_
_entity.id
_entity.type
_entity.pdbx_description
1 polymer ?
#
loop_
_entity_poly.entity_id
_entity_poly.type
_entity_poly.pdbx_seq_one_letter_code
_entity_poly.pdbx_strand_id
1 'polypeptide(L)'
;MTGRFGALTAELLALEHLIDALYLQNLVAARATAIADAYSDYDRLLAEAGDRLLFVLDRIEVVHRDIQLAHRDIPLLEERLAEARWVASVAGIHGEAEAELARRGRRDPTPAQWEALRQCEASGNYLVNTGNGYYGAYQFDQPTWESVGGTGRPHWAEPVVQDARARLLYARRGWQPWPICGRHLR
;
A
#
# COMPACT_ATOMS: atom_id res chain seq x y z
N MET A 1 -55.55 -93.94 14.71
CA MET A 1 -54.29 -93.40 15.29
C MET A 1 -53.67 -92.25 14.49
N THR A 2 -54.35 -91.71 13.47
CA THR A 2 -53.81 -90.71 12.52
C THR A 2 -53.97 -89.24 12.94
N GLY A 3 -54.88 -88.91 13.86
CA GLY A 3 -55.16 -87.49 14.21
C GLY A 3 -54.15 -86.82 15.16
N ARG A 4 -53.42 -87.58 15.98
CA ARG A 4 -52.50 -87.04 17.00
C ARG A 4 -51.13 -86.66 16.42
N PHE A 5 -50.69 -87.37 15.39
CA PHE A 5 -49.47 -87.03 14.63
C PHE A 5 -49.65 -85.76 13.77
N GLY A 6 -50.83 -85.57 13.17
CA GLY A 6 -51.13 -84.36 12.36
C GLY A 6 -51.21 -83.06 13.17
N ALA A 7 -51.66 -83.14 14.44
CA ALA A 7 -51.69 -82.00 15.35
C ALA A 7 -50.27 -81.59 15.81
N LEU A 8 -49.43 -82.57 16.14
CA LEU A 8 -48.02 -82.34 16.51
C LEU A 8 -47.20 -81.71 15.36
N THR A 9 -47.46 -82.10 14.11
CA THR A 9 -46.81 -81.49 12.94
C THR A 9 -47.24 -80.04 12.69
N ALA A 10 -48.50 -79.70 13.01
CA ALA A 10 -48.99 -78.33 12.84
C ALA A 10 -48.44 -77.37 13.91
N GLU A 11 -48.31 -77.83 15.16
CA GLU A 11 -47.69 -77.05 16.24
C GLU A 11 -46.19 -76.78 15.98
N LEU A 12 -45.47 -77.77 15.43
CA LEU A 12 -44.05 -77.62 15.11
C LEU A 12 -43.82 -76.58 13.99
N LEU A 13 -44.67 -76.60 12.96
CA LEU A 13 -44.63 -75.63 11.85
C LEU A 13 -44.93 -74.19 12.32
N ALA A 14 -45.87 -74.04 13.26
CA ALA A 14 -46.20 -72.74 13.85
C ALA A 14 -45.03 -72.18 14.68
N LEU A 15 -44.30 -73.04 15.39
CA LEU A 15 -43.08 -72.65 16.12
C LEU A 15 -41.96 -72.21 15.17
N GLU A 16 -41.74 -72.93 14.06
CA GLU A 16 -40.76 -72.50 13.04
C GLU A 16 -41.12 -71.12 12.46
N HIS A 17 -42.38 -70.89 12.09
CA HIS A 17 -42.82 -69.59 11.59
C HIS A 17 -42.68 -68.46 12.62
N LEU A 18 -42.90 -68.73 13.91
CA LEU A 18 -42.67 -67.74 14.97
C LEU A 18 -41.19 -67.41 15.14
N ILE A 19 -40.30 -68.41 15.06
CA ILE A 19 -38.85 -68.21 15.12
C ILE A 19 -38.38 -67.35 13.94
N ASP A 20 -38.84 -67.67 12.73
CA ASP A 20 -38.52 -66.90 11.53
C ASP A 20 -39.04 -65.46 11.62
N ALA A 21 -40.27 -65.27 12.12
CA ALA A 21 -40.86 -63.94 12.30
C ALA A 21 -40.08 -63.09 13.31
N LEU A 22 -39.68 -63.68 14.45
CA LEU A 22 -38.86 -63.00 15.47
C LEU A 22 -37.47 -62.65 14.94
N TYR A 23 -36.86 -63.55 14.15
CA TYR A 23 -35.59 -63.28 13.50
C TYR A 23 -35.68 -62.10 12.52
N LEU A 24 -36.70 -62.09 11.66
CA LEU A 24 -36.95 -60.99 10.73
C LEU A 24 -37.24 -59.68 11.46
N GLN A 25 -38.02 -59.73 12.54
CA GLN A 25 -38.31 -58.55 13.36
C GLN A 25 -37.03 -57.95 13.96
N ASN A 26 -36.15 -58.79 14.52
CA ASN A 26 -34.87 -58.34 15.08
C ASN A 26 -33.95 -57.75 13.99
N LEU A 27 -33.93 -58.36 12.80
CA LEU A 27 -33.15 -57.86 11.67
C LEU A 27 -33.65 -56.49 11.18
N VAL A 28 -34.97 -56.33 11.04
CA VAL A 28 -35.60 -55.07 10.64
C VAL A 28 -35.37 -53.99 11.70
N ALA A 29 -35.51 -54.32 12.99
CA ALA A 29 -35.25 -53.40 14.09
C ALA A 29 -33.79 -52.93 14.10
N ALA A 30 -32.82 -53.85 13.97
CA ALA A 30 -31.40 -53.49 13.91
C ALA A 30 -31.08 -52.58 12.73
N ARG A 31 -31.70 -52.82 11.57
CA ARG A 31 -31.51 -51.98 10.39
C ARG A 31 -32.17 -50.61 10.55
N ALA A 32 -33.33 -50.54 11.19
CA ALA A 32 -33.99 -49.27 11.49
C ALA A 32 -33.13 -48.41 12.43
N THR A 33 -32.51 -49.00 13.46
CA THR A 33 -31.55 -48.31 14.32
C THR A 33 -30.33 -47.81 13.54
N ALA A 34 -29.71 -48.67 12.73
CA ALA A 34 -28.56 -48.27 11.92
C ALA A 34 -28.88 -47.12 10.95
N ILE A 35 -30.09 -47.09 10.40
CA ILE A 35 -30.56 -45.98 9.57
C ILE A 35 -30.75 -44.71 10.41
N ALA A 36 -31.38 -44.81 11.59
CA ALA A 36 -31.56 -43.66 12.48
C ALA A 36 -30.23 -43.06 12.93
N ASP A 37 -29.25 -43.90 13.28
CA ASP A 37 -27.90 -43.47 13.65
C ASP A 37 -27.21 -42.75 12.47
N ALA A 38 -27.33 -43.30 11.26
CA ALA A 38 -26.78 -42.67 10.06
C ALA A 38 -27.41 -41.30 9.76
N TYR A 39 -28.72 -41.13 9.98
CA TYR A 39 -29.38 -39.82 9.89
C TYR A 39 -28.88 -38.85 10.96
N SER A 40 -28.73 -39.31 12.20
CA SER A 40 -28.21 -38.47 13.29
C SER A 40 -26.76 -38.03 13.04
N ASP A 41 -25.93 -38.91 12.50
CA ASP A 41 -24.56 -38.58 12.09
C ASP A 41 -24.53 -37.59 10.93
N TYR A 42 -25.42 -37.76 9.94
CA TYR A 42 -25.57 -36.81 8.83
C TYR A 42 -25.95 -35.41 9.33
N ASP A 43 -26.93 -35.31 10.23
CA ASP A 43 -27.38 -34.03 10.79
C ASP A 43 -26.27 -33.33 11.58
N ARG A 44 -25.47 -34.09 12.36
CA ARG A 44 -24.31 -33.56 13.09
C ARG A 44 -23.25 -33.01 12.12
N LEU A 45 -22.91 -33.76 11.08
CA LEU A 45 -21.93 -33.32 10.09
C LEU A 45 -22.40 -32.06 9.34
N LEU A 46 -23.69 -31.96 9.04
CA LEU A 46 -24.28 -30.78 8.41
C LEU A 46 -24.16 -29.55 9.31
N ALA A 47 -24.44 -29.69 10.62
CA ALA A 47 -24.30 -28.62 11.60
C ALA A 47 -22.83 -28.16 11.75
N GLU A 48 -21.90 -29.10 11.91
CA GLU A 48 -20.46 -28.80 11.99
C GLU A 48 -19.93 -28.08 10.74
N ALA A 49 -20.41 -28.49 9.55
CA ALA A 49 -20.06 -27.82 8.30
C ALA A 49 -20.61 -26.38 8.24
N GLY A 50 -21.82 -26.15 8.74
CA GLY A 50 -22.43 -24.82 8.87
C GLY A 50 -21.65 -23.90 9.80
N ASP A 51 -21.28 -24.38 10.99
CA ASP A 51 -20.51 -23.60 11.97
C ASP A 51 -19.13 -23.19 11.42
N ARG A 52 -18.45 -24.10 10.72
CA ARG A 52 -17.18 -23.80 10.05
C ARG A 52 -17.33 -22.75 8.96
N LEU A 53 -18.42 -22.79 8.18
CA LEU A 53 -18.68 -21.81 7.14
C LEU A 53 -18.91 -20.41 7.74
N LEU A 54 -19.71 -20.32 8.80
CA LEU A 54 -19.98 -19.06 9.49
C LEU A 54 -18.70 -18.44 10.06
N PHE A 55 -17.81 -19.26 10.64
CA PHE A 55 -16.50 -18.80 11.11
C PHE A 55 -15.64 -18.22 9.98
N VAL A 56 -15.64 -18.85 8.81
CA VAL A 56 -14.90 -18.33 7.64
C VAL A 56 -15.50 -17.03 7.14
N LEU A 57 -16.83 -16.93 7.09
CA LEU A 57 -17.53 -15.71 6.66
C LEU A 57 -17.23 -14.51 7.57
N ASP A 58 -17.27 -14.69 8.89
CA ASP A 58 -16.91 -13.63 9.86
C ASP A 58 -15.48 -13.12 9.64
N ARG A 59 -14.53 -14.04 9.43
CA ARG A 59 -13.14 -13.67 9.10
C ARG A 59 -13.03 -12.92 7.77
N ILE A 60 -13.81 -13.30 6.76
CA ILE A 60 -13.82 -12.61 5.46
C ILE A 60 -14.36 -11.18 5.63
N GLU A 61 -15.40 -10.97 6.44
CA GLU A 61 -15.96 -9.64 6.68
C GLU A 61 -14.95 -8.69 7.35
N VAL A 62 -14.20 -9.20 8.34
CA VAL A 62 -13.11 -8.44 8.99
C VAL A 62 -12.06 -8.04 7.96
N VAL A 63 -11.54 -9.01 7.20
CA VAL A 63 -10.52 -8.76 6.17
C VAL A 63 -11.04 -7.80 5.09
N HIS A 64 -12.30 -7.94 4.68
CA HIS A 64 -12.91 -7.04 3.71
C HIS A 64 -12.93 -5.60 4.22
N ARG A 65 -13.31 -5.38 5.49
CA ARG A 65 -13.28 -4.05 6.12
C ARG A 65 -11.87 -3.46 6.16
N ASP A 66 -10.87 -4.27 6.49
CA ASP A 66 -9.47 -3.84 6.51
C ASP A 66 -8.97 -3.47 5.11
N ILE A 67 -9.36 -4.22 4.08
CA ILE A 67 -9.06 -3.88 2.68
C ILE A 67 -9.69 -2.55 2.29
N GLN A 68 -10.95 -2.30 2.68
CA GLN A 68 -11.61 -1.02 2.40
C GLN A 68 -10.98 0.16 3.15
N LEU A 69 -10.43 -0.07 4.35
CA LEU A 69 -9.65 0.93 5.06
C LEU A 69 -8.33 1.20 4.33
N ALA A 70 -7.58 0.16 3.98
CA ALA A 70 -6.33 0.29 3.25
C ALA A 70 -6.49 1.00 1.90
N HIS A 71 -7.54 0.69 1.14
CA HIS A 71 -7.84 1.38 -0.13
C HIS A 71 -8.08 2.89 0.04
N ARG A 72 -8.58 3.33 1.19
CA ARG A 72 -8.75 4.76 1.49
C ARG A 72 -7.45 5.42 1.94
N ASP A 73 -6.65 4.70 2.72
CA ASP A 73 -5.46 5.27 3.36
C ASP A 73 -4.22 5.26 2.46
N ILE A 74 -4.06 4.26 1.58
CA ILE A 74 -2.89 4.12 0.70
C ILE A 74 -2.67 5.38 -0.15
N PRO A 75 -3.66 5.94 -0.87
CA PRO A 75 -3.43 7.13 -1.70
C PRO A 75 -3.00 8.35 -0.89
N LEU A 76 -3.55 8.53 0.31
CA LEU A 76 -3.16 9.62 1.22
C LEU A 76 -1.72 9.46 1.71
N LEU A 77 -1.31 8.22 2.00
CA LEU A 77 0.08 7.92 2.39
C LEU A 77 1.05 8.11 1.22
N GLU A 78 0.64 7.75 0.01
CA GLU A 78 1.43 7.99 -1.21
C GLU A 78 1.64 9.49 -1.47
N GLU A 79 0.61 10.31 -1.30
CA GLU A 79 0.69 11.78 -1.41
C GLU A 79 1.65 12.36 -0.36
N ARG A 80 1.47 11.99 0.91
CA ARG A 80 2.36 12.45 2.00
C ARG A 80 3.79 11.99 1.82
N LEU A 81 4.00 10.77 1.31
CA LEU A 81 5.33 10.26 1.02
C LEU A 81 5.98 11.01 -0.16
N ALA A 82 5.20 11.36 -1.18
CA ALA A 82 5.68 12.18 -2.30
C ALA A 82 6.11 13.57 -1.82
N GLU A 83 5.30 14.22 -0.99
CA GLU A 83 5.65 15.50 -0.36
C GLU A 83 6.93 15.38 0.48
N ALA A 84 7.03 14.37 1.36
CA ALA A 84 8.20 14.16 2.20
C ALA A 84 9.47 13.89 1.38
N ARG A 85 9.38 13.11 0.30
CA ARG A 85 10.49 12.85 -0.63
C ARG A 85 10.92 14.12 -1.36
N TRP A 86 9.96 14.95 -1.77
CA TRP A 86 10.27 16.27 -2.29
C TRP A 86 11.00 17.05 -1.18
N VAL A 87 10.40 17.38 -0.03
CA VAL A 87 11.07 18.15 1.04
C VAL A 87 12.51 17.67 1.34
N ALA A 88 12.73 16.36 1.45
CA ALA A 88 14.05 15.77 1.65
C ALA A 88 15.05 16.05 0.49
N SER A 89 14.58 16.08 -0.75
CA SER A 89 15.39 16.40 -1.94
C SER A 89 15.96 17.83 -1.90
N VAL A 90 15.15 18.89 -1.66
CA VAL A 90 15.73 20.25 -1.55
C VAL A 90 16.54 20.42 -0.27
N ALA A 91 16.16 19.80 0.84
CA ALA A 91 17.01 19.76 2.03
C ALA A 91 18.41 19.17 1.69
N GLY A 92 18.45 18.13 0.85
CA GLY A 92 19.69 17.57 0.31
C GLY A 92 20.54 18.59 -0.47
N ILE A 93 19.92 19.37 -1.37
CA ILE A 93 20.62 20.44 -2.12
C ILE A 93 21.19 21.50 -1.15
N HIS A 94 20.44 21.88 -0.12
CA HIS A 94 20.93 22.81 0.90
C HIS A 94 22.09 22.23 1.71
N GLY A 95 22.03 20.95 2.09
CA GLY A 95 23.12 20.25 2.77
C GLY A 95 24.38 20.18 1.92
N GLU A 96 24.25 19.90 0.62
CA GLU A 96 25.37 19.95 -0.33
C GLU A 96 25.98 21.35 -0.43
N ALA A 97 25.14 22.38 -0.53
CA ALA A 97 25.60 23.76 -0.60
C ALA A 97 26.35 24.16 0.68
N GLU A 98 25.84 23.78 1.86
CA GLU A 98 26.49 24.03 3.15
C GLU A 98 27.85 23.33 3.27
N ALA A 99 27.92 22.05 2.86
CA ALA A 99 29.17 21.31 2.83
C ALA A 99 30.20 21.96 1.88
N GLU A 100 29.77 22.46 0.71
CA GLU A 100 30.66 23.13 -0.23
C GLU A 100 31.10 24.52 0.27
N LEU A 101 30.20 25.29 0.89
CA LEU A 101 30.54 26.56 1.54
C LEU A 101 31.63 26.34 2.60
N ALA A 102 31.45 25.34 3.46
CA ALA A 102 32.44 24.97 4.47
C ALA A 102 33.78 24.55 3.85
N ARG A 103 33.75 23.67 2.84
CA ARG A 103 34.96 23.20 2.12
C ARG A 103 35.74 24.34 1.48
N ARG A 104 35.05 25.37 0.99
CA ARG A 104 35.65 26.55 0.33
C ARG A 104 35.99 27.69 1.30
N GLY A 105 35.61 27.58 2.58
CA GLY A 105 35.74 28.67 3.55
C GLY A 105 34.89 29.90 3.18
N ARG A 106 33.76 29.71 2.50
CA ARG A 106 32.85 30.78 2.05
C ARG A 106 31.71 30.97 3.06
N ARG A 107 31.31 32.23 3.27
CA ARG A 107 30.09 32.55 4.02
C ARG A 107 28.91 32.52 3.07
N ASP A 108 27.78 32.03 3.56
CA ASP A 108 26.52 32.09 2.83
C ASP A 108 26.03 33.54 2.75
N PRO A 109 25.61 34.05 1.58
CA PRO A 109 24.98 35.34 1.48
C PRO A 109 23.68 35.39 2.29
N THR A 110 23.40 36.55 2.86
CA THR A 110 22.17 36.77 3.62
C THR A 110 20.93 36.72 2.73
N PRO A 111 19.72 36.48 3.27
CA PRO A 111 18.48 36.50 2.50
C PRO A 111 18.28 37.81 1.70
N ALA A 112 18.69 38.95 2.26
CA ALA A 112 18.60 40.24 1.58
C ALA A 112 19.53 40.35 0.37
N GLN A 113 20.73 39.75 0.43
CA GLN A 113 21.67 39.70 -0.70
C GLN A 113 21.14 38.81 -1.83
N TRP A 114 20.56 37.67 -1.47
CA TRP A 114 19.90 36.78 -2.43
C TRP A 114 18.70 37.44 -3.10
N GLU A 115 17.88 38.16 -2.34
CA GLU A 115 16.77 38.93 -2.90
C GLU A 115 17.26 40.04 -3.85
N ALA A 116 18.28 40.80 -3.45
CA ALA A 116 18.85 41.84 -4.30
C ALA A 116 19.43 41.28 -5.62
N LEU A 117 20.03 40.08 -5.59
CA LEU A 117 20.47 39.38 -6.78
C LEU A 117 19.28 39.05 -7.70
N ARG A 118 18.23 38.40 -7.18
CA ARG A 118 17.03 38.03 -7.97
C ARG A 118 16.34 39.24 -8.58
N GLN A 119 16.26 40.33 -7.83
CA GLN A 119 15.70 41.60 -8.32
C GLN A 119 16.54 42.18 -9.46
N CYS A 120 17.86 42.13 -9.35
CA CYS A 120 18.75 42.61 -10.41
C CYS A 120 18.71 41.73 -11.67
N GLU A 121 18.63 40.40 -11.51
CA GLU A 121 18.66 39.44 -12.65
C GLU A 121 17.32 39.35 -13.39
N ALA A 122 16.21 39.34 -12.65
CA ALA A 122 14.91 38.98 -13.20
C ALA A 122 13.73 39.78 -12.60
N SER A 123 13.99 40.88 -11.89
CA SER A 123 12.96 41.61 -11.13
C SER A 123 12.17 40.71 -10.16
N GLY A 124 12.83 39.68 -9.62
CA GLY A 124 12.20 38.68 -8.74
C GLY A 124 11.31 37.65 -9.45
N ASN A 125 11.27 37.61 -10.79
CA ASN A 125 10.40 36.72 -11.53
C ASN A 125 11.01 35.32 -11.76
N TYR A 126 10.52 34.32 -11.01
CA TYR A 126 10.93 32.92 -11.14
C TYR A 126 10.51 32.23 -12.43
N LEU A 127 9.52 32.78 -13.14
CA LEU A 127 8.98 32.20 -14.37
C LEU A 127 9.57 32.85 -15.64
N VAL A 128 10.54 33.76 -15.49
CA VAL A 128 11.07 34.53 -16.62
C VAL A 128 11.71 33.61 -17.67
N ASN A 129 11.30 33.82 -18.91
CA ASN A 129 11.85 33.18 -20.10
C ASN A 129 11.58 34.13 -21.28
N THR A 130 12.52 35.03 -21.53
CA THR A 130 12.42 36.04 -22.60
C THR A 130 12.89 35.53 -23.96
N GLY A 131 13.37 34.29 -24.03
CA GLY A 131 14.00 33.72 -25.22
C GLY A 131 15.48 34.08 -25.39
N ASN A 132 16.13 34.68 -24.39
CA ASN A 132 17.54 35.07 -24.42
C ASN A 132 18.54 33.95 -24.06
N GLY A 133 18.06 32.72 -23.86
CA GLY A 133 18.88 31.56 -23.48
C GLY A 133 19.10 31.37 -21.97
N TYR A 134 18.56 32.29 -21.15
CA TYR A 134 18.61 32.23 -19.70
C TYR A 134 17.19 32.16 -19.11
N TYR A 135 17.07 31.55 -17.94
CA TYR A 135 15.77 31.19 -17.37
C TYR A 135 15.70 31.43 -15.87
N GLY A 136 14.51 31.78 -15.39
CA GLY A 136 14.17 31.85 -13.98
C GLY A 136 14.81 33.02 -13.23
N ALA A 137 14.57 33.09 -11.92
CA ALA A 137 14.88 34.27 -11.11
C ALA A 137 16.38 34.61 -11.03
N TYR A 138 17.24 33.66 -11.39
CA TYR A 138 18.69 33.77 -11.34
C TYR A 138 19.35 33.77 -12.71
N GLN A 139 18.55 33.84 -13.78
CA GLN A 139 19.02 33.84 -15.16
C GLN A 139 20.02 32.70 -15.42
N PHE A 140 19.65 31.46 -15.08
CA PHE A 140 20.47 30.29 -15.37
C PHE A 140 20.47 29.98 -16.87
N ASP A 141 21.63 29.66 -17.45
CA ASP A 141 21.68 28.90 -18.70
C ASP A 141 21.48 27.39 -18.42
N GLN A 142 21.14 26.64 -19.47
CA GLN A 142 20.83 25.20 -19.34
C GLN A 142 22.03 24.37 -18.83
N PRO A 143 23.27 24.52 -19.36
CA PRO A 143 24.41 23.75 -18.87
C PRO A 143 24.74 24.04 -17.39
N THR A 144 24.59 25.28 -16.95
CA THR A 144 24.85 25.66 -15.56
C THR A 144 23.79 25.08 -14.63
N TRP A 145 22.51 25.11 -15.03
CA TRP A 145 21.41 24.48 -14.30
C TRP A 145 21.67 22.98 -14.08
N GLU A 146 22.04 22.27 -15.14
CA GLU A 146 22.38 20.84 -15.08
C GLU A 146 23.61 20.58 -14.22
N SER A 147 24.62 21.47 -14.25
CA SER A 147 25.82 21.34 -13.42
C SER A 147 25.54 21.33 -11.92
N VAL A 148 24.44 21.94 -11.48
CA VAL A 148 23.97 21.93 -10.09
C VAL A 148 22.80 20.98 -9.86
N GLY A 149 22.68 19.95 -10.72
CA GLY A 149 21.71 18.86 -10.59
C GLY A 149 20.29 19.22 -11.02
N GLY A 150 20.11 20.34 -11.72
CA GLY A 150 18.84 20.75 -12.28
C GLY A 150 18.37 19.81 -13.39
N THR A 151 17.06 19.53 -13.42
CA THR A 151 16.39 18.83 -14.53
C THR A 151 15.36 19.76 -15.15
N GLY A 152 14.96 19.50 -16.40
CA GLY A 152 14.09 20.43 -17.15
C GLY A 152 14.74 21.81 -17.32
N ARG A 153 13.90 22.84 -17.47
CA ARG A 153 14.36 24.24 -17.52
C ARG A 153 14.21 24.93 -16.17
N PRO A 154 15.11 25.87 -15.81
CA PRO A 154 15.05 26.57 -14.52
C PRO A 154 13.69 27.22 -14.24
N HIS A 155 13.08 27.90 -15.22
CA HIS A 155 11.79 28.59 -15.05
C HIS A 155 10.57 27.67 -14.87
N TRP A 156 10.74 26.35 -15.08
CA TRP A 156 9.71 25.35 -14.74
C TRP A 156 9.83 24.85 -13.31
N ALA A 157 10.99 25.01 -12.69
CA ALA A 157 11.22 24.57 -11.33
C ALA A 157 10.58 25.55 -10.33
N GLU A 158 10.09 25.00 -9.22
CA GLU A 158 9.53 25.78 -8.13
C GLU A 158 10.58 26.76 -7.57
N PRO A 159 10.16 27.93 -7.06
CA PRO A 159 11.07 28.95 -6.55
C PRO A 159 12.13 28.42 -5.58
N VAL A 160 11.72 27.55 -4.65
CA VAL A 160 12.60 26.96 -3.65
C VAL A 160 13.69 26.06 -4.27
N VAL A 161 13.41 25.38 -5.39
CA VAL A 161 14.41 24.57 -6.11
C VAL A 161 15.42 25.48 -6.81
N GLN A 162 14.94 26.57 -7.43
CA GLN A 162 15.82 27.56 -8.06
C GLN A 162 16.74 28.21 -7.01
N ASP A 163 16.19 28.61 -5.85
CA ASP A 163 16.93 29.19 -4.73
C ASP A 163 18.02 28.24 -4.21
N ALA A 164 17.65 26.99 -3.94
CA ALA A 164 18.58 25.98 -3.44
C ALA A 164 19.73 25.72 -4.43
N ARG A 165 19.43 25.68 -5.73
CA ARG A 165 20.43 25.46 -6.77
C ARG A 165 21.31 26.69 -7.03
N ALA A 166 20.76 27.91 -6.94
CA ALA A 166 21.54 29.14 -6.96
C ALA A 166 22.51 29.19 -5.78
N ARG A 167 22.04 28.82 -4.57
CA ARG A 167 22.90 28.69 -3.39
C ARG A 167 24.01 27.65 -3.60
N LEU A 168 23.72 26.48 -4.15
CA LEU A 168 24.73 25.47 -4.49
C LEU A 168 25.73 25.97 -5.54
N LEU A 169 25.27 26.70 -6.55
CA LEU A 169 26.13 27.32 -7.55
C LEU A 169 27.09 28.32 -6.92
N TYR A 170 26.58 29.20 -6.04
CA TYR A 170 27.40 30.15 -5.29
C TYR A 170 28.40 29.44 -4.37
N ALA A 171 27.96 28.38 -3.68
CA ALA A 171 28.85 27.58 -2.86
C ALA A 171 30.06 27.10 -3.68
N ARG A 172 29.84 26.64 -4.93
CA ARG A 172 30.88 26.14 -5.84
C ARG A 172 31.72 27.24 -6.51
N ARG A 173 31.11 28.32 -7.00
CA ARG A 173 31.75 29.32 -7.88
C ARG A 173 31.81 30.74 -7.32
N GLY A 174 31.28 30.96 -6.11
CA GLY A 174 31.07 32.29 -5.56
C GLY A 174 30.12 33.11 -6.43
N TRP A 175 30.34 34.42 -6.48
CA TRP A 175 29.52 35.36 -7.25
C TRP A 175 29.79 35.35 -8.77
N GLN A 176 30.83 34.65 -9.23
CA GLN A 176 31.30 34.68 -10.62
C GLN A 176 30.24 34.39 -11.70
N PRO A 177 29.27 33.47 -11.48
CA PRO A 177 28.22 33.19 -12.47
C PRO A 177 27.29 34.37 -12.75
N TRP A 178 27.30 35.41 -11.91
CA TRP A 178 26.51 36.63 -12.06
C TRP A 178 27.43 37.84 -12.20
N PRO A 179 27.98 38.13 -13.41
CA PRO A 179 29.04 39.13 -13.57
C PRO A 179 28.66 40.54 -13.12
N ILE A 180 27.40 40.93 -13.34
CA ILE A 180 26.89 42.28 -13.04
C ILE A 180 26.17 42.32 -11.69
N CYS A 181 25.19 41.43 -11.49
CA CYS A 181 24.38 41.42 -10.28
C CYS A 181 25.04 40.71 -9.10
N GLY A 182 26.08 39.90 -9.33
CA GLY A 182 26.85 39.22 -8.28
C GLY A 182 27.55 40.18 -7.32
N ARG A 183 27.61 41.49 -7.61
CA ARG A 183 28.00 42.55 -6.65
C ARG A 183 27.19 42.51 -5.35
N HIS A 184 25.96 42.02 -5.39
CA HIS A 184 25.10 41.88 -4.21
C HIS A 184 25.53 40.72 -3.30
N LEU A 185 26.37 39.80 -3.78
CA LEU A 185 26.84 38.60 -3.06
C LEU A 185 28.32 38.67 -2.63
N ARG A 186 28.96 39.83 -2.81
CA ARG A 186 30.37 40.05 -2.44
C ARG A 186 30.54 40.30 -0.96
#